data_AF-A0A3D0EQH8-F1
#
_entry.id   AF-A0A3D0EQH8-F1
#
_cell.length_a   1.000
_cell.length_b   1.000
_cell.length_c   1.000
_cell.angle_alpha   90.00
_cell.angle_beta   90.00
_cell.angle_gamma   90.00
#
_symmetry.space_group_name_H-M   'P 1'
#
loop_
_entity.id
_entity.type
_entity.pdbx_description
1 polymer ?
#
loop_
_entity_poly.entity_id
_entity_poly.type
_entity_poly.pdbx_seq_one_letter_code
_entity_poly.pdbx_strand_id
1 'polypeptide(L)'
;MAKNIQAIRGMNDYLPADTAIWQRIEGTLKQVLASYGFSEIRLPIVEHTPLFSRAIGEVTDVVEKEMYTFEDRNGESLTLRPEGTAGCVRAGIEHGLLYNQEQRLWYVGPMFRYERPQKGRYRQFHQIGAEVFGLQGPDIDAELIMMTARWWKALGIADHVELELNSIGSLEARADYRNALVAFLEQHKEALDEDCKRRMYTNPLRVLDSKNPDIQTLLNDAPTLGEFLDQDSREHFSGLCALLDDAGIKYRVNQRLVRGLDYYNRTVFEWVTSSLGSQGTVCAGGRYDGLVEQLGGRATPAVGFAMGLERLVLLVQAVNPEFEPTRIVDVYVIASGQGVQSAAMQLAEKLRDAEPALKLMTNFGGGNFKKQFARADKWGARIALVLGEDEVKAGQVVVKDLRTGDQQTLAQSDAAATLRTLLQ
;
A
#
# COMPACT_ATOMS: atom_id res chain seq x y z
N MET A 1 -5.33 28.13 -30.61
CA MET A 1 -4.36 27.15 -30.07
C MET A 1 -5.12 26.18 -29.20
N ALA A 2 -4.92 24.87 -29.35
CA ALA A 2 -5.51 23.90 -28.44
C ALA A 2 -4.97 24.16 -27.02
N LYS A 3 -5.83 24.10 -25.99
CA LYS A 3 -5.38 24.23 -24.61
C LYS A 3 -4.50 23.03 -24.25
N ASN A 4 -3.40 23.28 -23.56
CA ASN A 4 -2.57 22.20 -23.03
C ASN A 4 -3.42 21.39 -22.03
N ILE A 5 -3.51 20.07 -22.24
CA ILE A 5 -4.26 19.16 -21.37
C ILE A 5 -3.41 18.93 -20.11
N GLN A 6 -4.07 18.80 -18.96
CA GLN A 6 -3.41 18.61 -17.66
C GLN A 6 -4.01 17.40 -16.96
N ALA A 7 -3.25 16.80 -16.03
CA ALA A 7 -3.74 15.73 -15.17
C ALA A 7 -4.96 16.18 -14.36
N ILE A 8 -5.85 15.23 -14.05
CA ILE A 8 -7.00 15.48 -13.19
C ILE A 8 -6.49 15.79 -11.79
N ARG A 9 -7.01 16.85 -11.16
CA ARG A 9 -6.64 17.20 -9.79
C ARG A 9 -6.85 16.01 -8.85
N GLY A 10 -5.81 15.61 -8.14
CA GLY A 10 -5.82 14.47 -7.22
C GLY A 10 -5.54 13.11 -7.88
N MET A 11 -5.10 13.09 -9.15
CA MET A 11 -4.60 11.92 -9.85
C MET A 11 -3.21 12.27 -10.37
N ASN A 12 -2.17 11.86 -9.63
CA ASN A 12 -0.80 12.32 -9.86
C ASN A 12 -0.06 11.39 -10.83
N ASP A 13 0.81 11.95 -11.66
CA ASP A 13 1.84 11.19 -12.37
C ASP A 13 3.02 10.93 -11.42
N TYR A 14 3.43 9.67 -11.28
CA TYR A 14 4.69 9.31 -10.61
C TYR A 14 5.79 9.21 -11.65
N LEU A 15 6.79 10.08 -11.54
CA LEU A 15 7.86 10.21 -12.52
C LEU A 15 9.01 9.24 -12.22
N PRO A 16 9.99 9.05 -13.13
CA PRO A 16 11.06 8.05 -12.94
C PRO A 16 11.84 8.14 -11.62
N ALA A 17 12.00 9.34 -11.06
CA ALA A 17 12.65 9.52 -9.76
C ALA A 17 11.76 9.06 -8.60
N ASP A 18 10.45 9.29 -8.70
CA ASP A 18 9.47 8.87 -7.69
C ASP A 18 9.32 7.35 -7.71
N THR A 19 9.14 6.76 -8.89
CA THR A 19 8.85 5.34 -9.04
C THR A 19 9.97 4.42 -8.56
N ALA A 20 11.22 4.89 -8.56
CA ALA A 20 12.34 4.11 -8.04
C ALA A 20 12.26 3.85 -6.52
N ILE A 21 11.71 4.82 -5.76
CA ILE A 21 11.45 4.65 -4.31
C ILE A 21 10.25 3.72 -4.11
N TRP A 22 9.18 3.93 -4.89
CA TRP A 22 8.00 3.07 -4.87
C TRP A 22 8.34 1.61 -5.10
N GLN A 23 9.10 1.31 -6.16
CA GLN A 23 9.50 -0.05 -6.50
C GLN A 23 10.32 -0.73 -5.39
N ARG A 24 11.19 0.02 -4.70
CA ARG A 24 11.96 -0.51 -3.57
C ARG A 24 11.06 -0.84 -2.38
N ILE A 25 10.13 0.05 -2.05
CA ILE A 25 9.13 -0.17 -0.99
C ILE A 25 8.26 -1.37 -1.35
N GLU A 26 7.64 -1.37 -2.53
CA GLU A 26 6.78 -2.47 -3.00
C GLU A 26 7.51 -3.81 -3.01
N GLY A 27 8.78 -3.85 -3.45
CA GLY A 27 9.60 -5.06 -3.42
C GLY A 27 9.78 -5.60 -2.01
N THR A 28 10.05 -4.72 -1.04
CA THR A 28 10.17 -5.08 0.39
C THR A 28 8.85 -5.63 0.93
N LEU A 29 7.73 -4.96 0.62
CA LEU A 29 6.41 -5.36 1.09
C LEU A 29 6.01 -6.74 0.54
N LYS A 30 6.22 -6.96 -0.77
CA LYS A 30 5.97 -8.23 -1.46
C LYS A 30 6.83 -9.37 -0.92
N GLN A 31 8.10 -9.10 -0.60
CA GLN A 31 8.98 -10.11 -0.01
C GLN A 31 8.46 -10.58 1.35
N VAL A 32 7.99 -9.65 2.19
CA VAL A 32 7.39 -10.00 3.48
C VAL A 32 6.10 -10.79 3.29
N LEU A 33 5.19 -10.37 2.40
CA LEU A 33 3.96 -11.14 2.10
C LEU A 33 4.27 -12.59 1.68
N ALA A 34 5.23 -12.75 0.77
CA ALA A 34 5.68 -14.07 0.31
C ALA A 34 6.23 -14.92 1.47
N SER A 35 6.94 -14.30 2.43
CA SER A 35 7.47 -15.01 3.60
C SER A 35 6.40 -15.51 4.59
N TYR A 36 5.17 -14.99 4.50
CA TYR A 36 4.00 -15.43 5.27
C TYR A 36 3.05 -16.33 4.44
N GLY A 37 3.45 -16.72 3.23
CA GLY A 37 2.67 -17.61 2.36
C GLY A 37 1.46 -16.96 1.68
N PHE A 38 1.40 -15.62 1.62
CA PHE A 38 0.32 -14.91 0.94
C PHE A 38 0.49 -14.97 -0.59
N SER A 39 -0.59 -15.30 -1.31
CA SER A 39 -0.62 -15.40 -2.77
C SER A 39 -1.23 -14.16 -3.42
N GLU A 40 -0.69 -13.73 -4.55
CA GLU A 40 -1.22 -12.54 -5.26
C GLU A 40 -2.58 -12.85 -5.90
N ILE A 41 -3.55 -11.97 -5.70
CA ILE A 41 -4.80 -11.92 -6.47
C ILE A 41 -4.91 -10.57 -7.18
N ARG A 42 -5.33 -10.59 -8.45
CA ARG A 42 -5.55 -9.38 -9.25
C ARG A 42 -7.02 -9.25 -9.58
N LEU A 43 -7.56 -8.09 -9.23
CA LEU A 43 -8.98 -7.77 -9.34
C LEU A 43 -9.19 -6.67 -10.39
N PRO A 44 -10.33 -6.65 -11.10
CA PRO A 44 -10.71 -5.55 -11.97
C PRO A 44 -10.65 -4.19 -11.26
N ILE A 45 -10.46 -3.13 -12.04
CA ILE A 45 -10.56 -1.74 -11.54
C ILE A 45 -12.04 -1.33 -11.37
N VAL A 46 -12.92 -1.92 -12.16
CA VAL A 46 -14.33 -1.59 -12.23
C VAL A 46 -15.15 -2.80 -11.83
N GLU A 47 -16.16 -2.58 -10.99
CA GLU A 47 -17.14 -3.59 -10.59
C GLU A 47 -18.55 -3.02 -10.74
N HIS A 48 -19.55 -3.89 -10.72
CA HIS A 48 -20.94 -3.46 -10.62
C HIS A 48 -21.15 -2.67 -9.31
N THR A 49 -21.78 -1.50 -9.40
CA THR A 49 -22.03 -0.61 -8.25
C THR A 49 -22.68 -1.32 -7.04
N PRO A 50 -23.65 -2.25 -7.22
CA PRO A 50 -24.23 -3.02 -6.12
C PRO A 50 -23.24 -3.79 -5.24
N LEU A 51 -22.04 -4.12 -5.74
CA LEU A 51 -21.00 -4.76 -4.94
C LEU A 51 -20.60 -3.86 -3.77
N PHE A 52 -20.25 -2.60 -4.05
CA PHE A 52 -19.74 -1.67 -3.05
C PHE A 52 -20.86 -1.13 -2.17
N SER A 53 -22.03 -0.83 -2.72
CA SER A 53 -23.15 -0.34 -1.91
C SER A 53 -23.61 -1.37 -0.87
N ARG A 54 -23.66 -2.67 -1.26
CA ARG A 54 -23.95 -3.76 -0.33
C ARG A 54 -22.83 -4.00 0.65
N ALA A 55 -21.57 -4.08 0.19
CA ALA A 55 -20.44 -4.45 1.05
C ALA A 55 -20.12 -3.37 2.09
N ILE A 56 -19.94 -2.13 1.63
CA ILE A 56 -19.41 -1.04 2.46
C ILE A 56 -20.48 -0.47 3.39
N GLY A 57 -21.74 -0.46 2.94
CA GLY A 57 -22.89 0.12 3.64
C GLY A 57 -23.35 1.42 2.99
N GLU A 58 -24.66 1.54 2.76
CA GLU A 58 -25.30 2.66 2.06
C GLU A 58 -25.11 4.02 2.76
N VAL A 59 -24.98 4.01 4.08
CA VAL A 59 -24.87 5.22 4.93
C VAL A 59 -23.43 5.64 5.22
N THR A 60 -22.46 5.08 4.49
CA THR A 60 -21.05 5.47 4.61
C THR A 60 -20.74 6.65 3.71
N ASP A 61 -19.83 7.53 4.14
CA ASP A 61 -19.36 8.65 3.30
C ASP A 61 -18.85 8.15 1.93
N VAL A 62 -18.23 6.96 1.91
CA VAL A 62 -17.70 6.34 0.69
C VAL A 62 -18.82 6.13 -0.33
N VAL A 63 -19.88 5.43 0.08
CA VAL A 63 -21.01 5.09 -0.81
C VAL A 63 -21.87 6.31 -1.12
N GLU A 64 -22.13 7.18 -0.13
CA GLU A 64 -23.00 8.35 -0.33
C GLU A 64 -22.40 9.39 -1.29
N LYS A 65 -21.08 9.63 -1.23
CA LYS A 65 -20.47 10.85 -1.81
C LYS A 65 -19.13 10.66 -2.51
N GLU A 66 -18.44 9.53 -2.30
CA GLU A 66 -17.05 9.39 -2.76
C GLU A 66 -16.87 8.39 -3.91
N MET A 67 -17.85 7.54 -4.24
CA MET A 67 -17.72 6.60 -5.35
C MET A 67 -17.69 7.31 -6.71
N TYR A 68 -16.78 6.86 -7.58
CA TYR A 68 -16.78 7.22 -9.00
C TYR A 68 -17.65 6.23 -9.77
N THR A 69 -18.95 6.53 -9.83
CA THR A 69 -19.97 5.70 -10.50
C THR A 69 -20.34 6.28 -11.87
N PHE A 70 -20.52 5.40 -12.86
CA PHE A 70 -20.94 5.75 -14.22
C PHE A 70 -21.81 4.64 -14.81
N GLU A 71 -22.56 4.96 -15.87
CA GLU A 71 -23.30 3.97 -16.66
C GLU A 71 -22.40 3.46 -17.80
N ASP A 72 -22.37 2.15 -17.98
CA ASP A 72 -21.81 1.55 -19.19
C ASP A 72 -22.77 1.71 -20.38
N ARG A 73 -22.30 1.43 -21.59
CA ARG A 73 -23.07 1.56 -22.84
C ARG A 73 -24.32 0.69 -22.87
N ASN A 74 -24.36 -0.38 -22.09
CA ASN A 74 -25.52 -1.27 -21.93
C ASN A 74 -26.51 -0.79 -20.84
N GLY A 75 -26.23 0.33 -20.17
CA GLY A 75 -27.03 0.89 -19.08
C GLY A 75 -26.71 0.32 -17.69
N GLU A 76 -25.71 -0.56 -17.56
CA GLU A 76 -25.31 -1.08 -16.25
C GLU A 76 -24.55 -0.03 -15.42
N SER A 77 -24.88 0.05 -14.13
CA SER A 77 -24.16 0.93 -13.21
C SER A 77 -22.85 0.27 -12.77
N LEU A 78 -21.75 0.91 -13.12
CA LEU A 78 -20.39 0.50 -12.81
C LEU A 78 -19.71 1.54 -11.91
N THR A 79 -18.80 1.07 -11.07
CA THR A 79 -18.05 1.94 -10.15
C THR A 79 -16.56 1.61 -10.19
N LEU A 80 -15.72 2.64 -10.27
CA LEU A 80 -14.27 2.49 -10.03
C LEU A 80 -14.07 2.10 -8.57
N ARG A 81 -13.32 1.03 -8.31
CA ARG A 81 -13.18 0.47 -6.96
C ARG A 81 -12.67 1.51 -5.94
N PRO A 82 -13.40 1.76 -4.84
CA PRO A 82 -12.95 2.64 -3.77
C PRO A 82 -12.11 1.92 -2.70
N GLU A 83 -12.07 0.59 -2.74
CA GLU A 83 -11.36 -0.32 -1.84
C GLU A 83 -11.21 -1.72 -2.50
N GLY A 84 -10.46 -2.63 -1.88
CA GLY A 84 -10.10 -3.93 -2.48
C GLY A 84 -10.76 -5.16 -1.87
N THR A 85 -11.27 -5.08 -0.65
CA THR A 85 -11.81 -6.21 0.11
C THR A 85 -13.10 -6.74 -0.54
N ALA A 86 -14.07 -5.89 -0.90
CA ALA A 86 -15.31 -6.38 -1.52
C ALA A 86 -15.05 -7.06 -2.88
N GLY A 87 -14.14 -6.50 -3.69
CA GLY A 87 -13.70 -7.12 -4.94
C GLY A 87 -13.02 -8.47 -4.73
N CYS A 88 -12.26 -8.61 -3.64
CA CYS A 88 -11.59 -9.86 -3.25
C CYS A 88 -12.60 -10.91 -2.79
N VAL A 89 -13.57 -10.54 -1.96
CA VAL A 89 -14.67 -11.42 -1.54
C VAL A 89 -15.48 -11.88 -2.76
N ARG A 90 -15.87 -10.96 -3.66
CA ARG A 90 -16.59 -11.27 -4.90
C ARG A 90 -15.84 -12.29 -5.75
N ALA A 91 -14.55 -12.08 -5.98
CA ALA A 91 -13.71 -13.04 -6.72
C ALA A 91 -13.61 -14.39 -6.02
N GLY A 92 -13.46 -14.40 -4.69
CA GLY A 92 -13.42 -15.63 -3.91
C GLY A 92 -14.71 -16.45 -4.01
N ILE A 93 -15.87 -15.78 -3.98
CA ILE A 93 -17.18 -16.43 -4.16
C ILE A 93 -17.32 -16.95 -5.59
N GLU A 94 -17.07 -16.09 -6.58
CA GLU A 94 -17.24 -16.38 -8.02
C GLU A 94 -16.41 -17.59 -8.47
N HIS A 95 -15.19 -17.73 -7.95
CA HIS A 95 -14.29 -18.83 -8.29
C HIS A 95 -14.28 -19.97 -7.27
N GLY A 96 -15.19 -19.96 -6.28
CA GLY A 96 -15.32 -21.04 -5.31
C GLY A 96 -14.11 -21.25 -4.40
N LEU A 97 -13.36 -20.19 -4.11
CA LEU A 97 -12.12 -20.24 -3.31
C LEU A 97 -12.36 -20.26 -1.79
N LEU A 98 -13.56 -19.87 -1.33
CA LEU A 98 -13.82 -19.56 0.08
C LEU A 98 -14.55 -20.66 0.85
N TYR A 99 -15.33 -21.49 0.16
CA TYR A 99 -16.14 -22.50 0.83
C TYR A 99 -15.27 -23.69 1.26
N ASN A 100 -15.28 -24.01 2.56
CA ASN A 100 -14.49 -25.08 3.19
C ASN A 100 -12.99 -25.03 2.82
N GLN A 101 -12.45 -23.83 2.67
CA GLN A 101 -11.06 -23.58 2.28
C GLN A 101 -10.45 -22.47 3.14
N GLU A 102 -9.14 -22.52 3.30
CA GLU A 102 -8.32 -21.43 3.81
C GLU A 102 -7.67 -20.71 2.63
N GLN A 103 -7.70 -19.38 2.62
CA GLN A 103 -7.02 -18.58 1.61
C GLN A 103 -6.27 -17.43 2.28
N ARG A 104 -5.01 -17.20 1.86
CA ARG A 104 -4.21 -16.03 2.24
C ARG A 104 -3.86 -15.26 0.98
N LEU A 105 -4.58 -14.18 0.74
CA LEU A 105 -4.53 -13.42 -0.51
C LEU A 105 -3.97 -12.03 -0.27
N TRP A 106 -3.23 -11.50 -1.24
CA TRP A 106 -2.82 -10.11 -1.24
C TRP A 106 -3.02 -9.47 -2.60
N TYR A 107 -3.27 -8.17 -2.61
CA TYR A 107 -3.40 -7.38 -3.82
C TYR A 107 -2.66 -6.06 -3.69
N VAL A 108 -2.27 -5.49 -4.84
CA VAL A 108 -1.76 -4.12 -4.93
C VAL A 108 -2.35 -3.43 -6.14
N GLY A 109 -2.74 -2.16 -6.01
CA GLY A 109 -3.19 -1.38 -7.15
C GLY A 109 -3.96 -0.11 -6.80
N PRO A 110 -4.46 0.59 -7.83
CA PRO A 110 -5.15 1.86 -7.65
C PRO A 110 -6.54 1.69 -7.05
N MET A 111 -6.97 2.68 -6.29
CA MET A 111 -8.29 2.87 -5.69
C MET A 111 -8.75 4.31 -5.94
N PHE A 112 -10.07 4.53 -5.97
CA PHE A 112 -10.66 5.80 -6.39
C PHE A 112 -11.71 6.31 -5.41
N ARG A 113 -11.51 7.53 -4.89
CA ARG A 113 -12.49 8.18 -3.99
C ARG A 113 -12.59 9.68 -4.27
N TYR A 114 -13.79 10.21 -4.40
CA TYR A 114 -14.06 11.64 -4.63
C TYR A 114 -13.89 12.45 -3.33
N GLU A 115 -12.68 12.44 -2.81
CA GLU A 115 -12.33 13.19 -1.61
C GLU A 115 -11.70 14.53 -1.98
N ARG A 116 -11.70 15.49 -1.03
CA ARG A 116 -10.95 16.74 -1.19
C ARG A 116 -9.45 16.41 -1.10
N PRO A 117 -8.65 16.62 -2.17
CA PRO A 117 -7.24 16.25 -2.14
C PRO A 117 -6.45 17.04 -1.09
N GLN A 118 -5.60 16.33 -0.35
CA GLN A 118 -4.68 16.84 0.67
C GLN A 118 -3.36 16.05 0.59
N LYS A 119 -2.33 16.44 1.34
CA LYS A 119 -1.07 15.67 1.38
C LYS A 119 -1.36 14.25 1.88
N GLY A 120 -1.06 13.24 1.07
CA GLY A 120 -1.37 11.83 1.40
C GLY A 120 -2.85 11.44 1.28
N ARG A 121 -3.71 12.26 0.65
CA ARG A 121 -5.11 11.95 0.33
C ARG A 121 -5.42 12.40 -1.09
N TYR A 122 -5.66 11.42 -1.97
CA TYR A 122 -5.79 11.63 -3.41
C TYR A 122 -7.10 11.05 -3.91
N ARG A 123 -7.50 11.45 -5.11
CA ARG A 123 -8.70 10.90 -5.76
C ARG A 123 -8.42 9.58 -6.46
N GLN A 124 -7.20 9.41 -6.95
CA GLN A 124 -6.61 8.11 -7.25
C GLN A 124 -5.44 7.93 -6.30
N PHE A 125 -5.47 6.84 -5.53
CA PHE A 125 -4.40 6.45 -4.61
C PHE A 125 -4.13 4.96 -4.77
N HIS A 126 -3.05 4.45 -4.19
CA HIS A 126 -2.68 3.04 -4.33
C HIS A 126 -2.72 2.35 -2.97
N GLN A 127 -3.31 1.16 -2.94
CA GLN A 127 -3.31 0.33 -1.76
C GLN A 127 -2.58 -0.97 -2.02
N ILE A 128 -1.91 -1.46 -0.97
CA ILE A 128 -1.60 -2.87 -0.81
C ILE A 128 -2.50 -3.41 0.30
N GLY A 129 -3.12 -4.56 0.08
CA GLY A 129 -3.99 -5.20 1.04
C GLY A 129 -3.71 -6.69 1.14
N ALA A 130 -4.05 -7.25 2.30
CA ALA A 130 -3.91 -8.66 2.62
C ALA A 130 -5.20 -9.14 3.29
N GLU A 131 -5.75 -10.24 2.79
CA GLU A 131 -7.04 -10.79 3.20
C GLU A 131 -6.85 -12.28 3.51
N VAL A 132 -7.36 -12.72 4.66
CA VAL A 132 -7.37 -14.13 5.05
C VAL A 132 -8.81 -14.58 5.20
N PHE A 133 -9.11 -15.75 4.65
CA PHE A 133 -10.43 -16.36 4.67
C PHE A 133 -10.36 -17.77 5.29
N GLY A 134 -11.39 -18.13 6.06
CA GLY A 134 -11.57 -19.48 6.61
C GLY A 134 -11.05 -19.66 8.05
N LEU A 135 -10.41 -18.64 8.65
CA LEU A 135 -9.82 -18.72 9.99
C LEU A 135 -10.53 -17.78 10.98
N GLN A 136 -10.99 -18.33 12.11
CA GLN A 136 -11.77 -17.62 13.13
C GLN A 136 -10.94 -17.07 14.30
N GLY A 137 -9.86 -17.76 14.65
CA GLY A 137 -9.12 -17.50 15.88
C GLY A 137 -8.42 -16.13 15.88
N PRO A 138 -8.07 -15.61 17.08
CA PRO A 138 -7.30 -14.37 17.19
C PRO A 138 -5.83 -14.53 16.78
N ASP A 139 -5.37 -15.76 16.56
CA ASP A 139 -4.05 -16.10 16.04
C ASP A 139 -3.79 -15.53 14.64
N ILE A 140 -4.78 -15.62 13.74
CA ILE A 140 -4.63 -15.03 12.40
C ILE A 140 -4.71 -13.50 12.42
N ASP A 141 -5.51 -12.92 13.32
CA ASP A 141 -5.55 -11.47 13.56
C ASP A 141 -4.17 -10.97 14.03
N ALA A 142 -3.53 -11.72 14.94
CA ALA A 142 -2.19 -11.44 15.43
C ALA A 142 -1.12 -11.58 14.32
N GLU A 143 -1.19 -12.62 13.47
CA GLU A 143 -0.24 -12.84 12.37
C GLU A 143 -0.21 -11.63 11.40
N LEU A 144 -1.38 -11.09 11.04
CA LEU A 144 -1.48 -9.91 10.19
C LEU A 144 -0.83 -8.67 10.82
N ILE A 145 -1.01 -8.49 12.13
CA ILE A 145 -0.36 -7.41 12.88
C ILE A 145 1.16 -7.62 12.97
N MET A 146 1.63 -8.85 13.19
CA MET A 146 3.07 -9.18 13.18
C MET A 146 3.69 -8.95 11.80
N MET A 147 2.97 -9.26 10.72
CA MET A 147 3.40 -9.02 9.36
C MET A 147 3.59 -7.53 9.07
N THR A 148 2.64 -6.69 9.48
CA THR A 148 2.77 -5.22 9.35
C THR A 148 3.90 -4.68 10.24
N ALA A 149 4.06 -5.18 11.47
CA ALA A 149 5.20 -4.84 12.32
C ALA A 149 6.56 -5.18 11.68
N ARG A 150 6.63 -6.28 10.92
CA ARG A 150 7.83 -6.66 10.14
C ARG A 150 8.10 -5.69 9.00
N TRP A 151 7.06 -5.20 8.30
CA TRP A 151 7.24 -4.15 7.29
C TRP A 151 7.87 -2.89 7.88
N TRP A 152 7.43 -2.46 9.06
CA TRP A 152 7.96 -1.26 9.68
C TRP A 152 9.46 -1.38 10.01
N LYS A 153 9.87 -2.55 10.49
CA LYS A 153 11.30 -2.86 10.71
C LYS A 153 12.08 -2.88 9.40
N ALA A 154 11.56 -3.55 8.38
CA ALA A 154 12.23 -3.69 7.08
C ALA A 154 12.39 -2.34 6.34
N LEU A 155 11.46 -1.42 6.53
CA LEU A 155 11.49 -0.07 5.96
C LEU A 155 12.22 0.96 6.84
N GLY A 156 12.64 0.58 8.04
CA GLY A 156 13.32 1.47 8.98
C GLY A 156 12.41 2.55 9.56
N ILE A 157 11.12 2.25 9.78
CA ILE A 157 10.12 3.21 10.29
C ILE A 157 9.41 2.74 11.56
N ALA A 158 9.88 1.66 12.19
CA ALA A 158 9.24 1.03 13.35
C ALA A 158 9.00 1.97 14.53
N ASP A 159 9.92 2.91 14.79
CA ASP A 159 9.80 3.85 15.91
C ASP A 159 8.85 5.03 15.62
N HIS A 160 8.32 5.13 14.40
CA HIS A 160 7.49 6.24 13.94
C HIS A 160 6.03 5.84 13.73
N VAL A 161 5.66 4.62 14.12
CA VAL A 161 4.30 4.09 14.02
C VAL A 161 3.85 3.47 15.35
N GLU A 162 2.61 3.69 15.72
CA GLU A 162 1.98 3.14 16.92
C GLU A 162 0.76 2.31 16.50
N LEU A 163 0.59 1.14 17.11
CA LEU A 163 -0.59 0.30 16.90
C LEU A 163 -1.71 0.72 17.84
N GLU A 164 -2.85 1.08 17.29
CA GLU A 164 -4.11 1.19 18.00
C GLU A 164 -5.00 -0.02 17.73
N LEU A 165 -5.61 -0.57 18.77
CA LEU A 165 -6.41 -1.78 18.70
C LEU A 165 -7.75 -1.59 19.41
N ASN A 166 -8.81 -2.21 18.88
CA ASN A 166 -10.13 -2.25 19.52
C ASN A 166 -10.89 -3.51 19.10
N SER A 167 -11.95 -3.84 19.84
CA SER A 167 -12.95 -4.81 19.41
C SER A 167 -14.29 -4.11 19.28
N ILE A 168 -14.93 -4.24 18.12
CA ILE A 168 -16.28 -3.76 17.89
C ILE A 168 -17.35 -4.84 18.10
N GLY A 169 -16.97 -6.02 18.59
CA GLY A 169 -17.91 -7.09 18.97
C GLY A 169 -18.70 -7.72 17.82
N SER A 170 -19.70 -8.52 18.19
CA SER A 170 -20.70 -9.10 17.28
C SER A 170 -21.67 -8.05 16.72
N LEU A 171 -22.55 -8.45 15.79
CA LEU A 171 -23.61 -7.56 15.29
C LEU A 171 -24.63 -7.22 16.39
N GLU A 172 -24.92 -8.18 17.26
CA GLU A 172 -25.85 -8.07 18.38
C GLU A 172 -25.30 -7.11 19.44
N ALA A 173 -24.05 -7.30 19.88
CA ALA A 173 -23.38 -6.40 20.82
C ALA A 173 -23.33 -4.95 20.28
N ARG A 174 -23.09 -4.78 18.98
CA ARG A 174 -23.12 -3.45 18.34
C ARG A 174 -24.51 -2.84 18.30
N ALA A 175 -25.56 -3.65 18.12
CA ALA A 175 -26.93 -3.15 18.14
C ALA A 175 -27.31 -2.61 19.52
N ASP A 176 -26.92 -3.31 20.59
CA ASP A 176 -27.15 -2.86 21.97
C ASP A 176 -26.35 -1.60 22.29
N TYR A 177 -25.07 -1.57 21.94
CA TYR A 177 -24.23 -0.38 22.08
C TYR A 177 -24.80 0.81 21.31
N ARG A 178 -25.26 0.60 20.07
CA ARG A 178 -25.89 1.64 19.25
C ARG A 178 -27.07 2.27 19.97
N ASN A 179 -27.94 1.47 20.57
CA ASN A 179 -29.09 1.99 21.32
C ASN A 179 -28.64 2.86 22.51
N ALA A 180 -27.64 2.40 23.26
CA ALA A 180 -27.08 3.16 24.39
C ALA A 180 -26.42 4.47 23.93
N LEU A 181 -25.64 4.43 22.84
CA LEU A 181 -24.97 5.60 22.28
C LEU A 181 -25.98 6.64 21.76
N VAL A 182 -27.04 6.20 21.08
CA VAL A 182 -28.11 7.10 20.64
C VAL A 182 -28.79 7.75 21.84
N ALA A 183 -29.16 6.97 22.87
CA ALA A 183 -29.80 7.51 24.07
C ALA A 183 -28.90 8.54 24.80
N PHE A 184 -27.59 8.32 24.81
CA PHE A 184 -26.62 9.29 25.32
C PHE A 184 -26.58 10.55 24.45
N LEU A 185 -26.38 10.40 23.13
CA LEU A 185 -26.26 11.53 22.22
C LEU A 185 -27.55 12.38 22.15
N GLU A 186 -28.73 11.78 22.34
CA GLU A 186 -30.00 12.51 22.42
C GLU A 186 -30.08 13.45 23.64
N GLN A 187 -29.49 13.06 24.78
CA GLN A 187 -29.39 13.93 25.96
C GLN A 187 -28.50 15.14 25.72
N HIS A 188 -27.58 15.03 24.76
CA HIS A 188 -26.59 16.04 24.42
C HIS A 188 -26.79 16.64 23.02
N LYS A 189 -27.99 16.48 22.43
CA LYS A 189 -28.28 16.82 21.03
C LYS A 189 -27.94 18.25 20.65
N GLU A 190 -28.12 19.20 21.57
CA GLU A 190 -27.82 20.63 21.34
C GLU A 190 -26.31 20.94 21.28
N ALA A 191 -25.47 20.07 21.85
CA ALA A 191 -24.01 20.18 21.79
C ALA A 191 -23.41 19.55 20.52
N LEU A 192 -24.21 18.79 19.76
CA LEU A 192 -23.75 18.15 18.53
C LEU A 192 -23.77 19.14 17.35
N ASP A 193 -22.79 19.02 16.47
CA ASP A 193 -22.84 19.67 15.16
C ASP A 193 -23.81 18.94 14.21
N GLU A 194 -24.15 19.59 13.09
CA GLU A 194 -25.15 19.07 12.16
C GLU A 194 -24.79 17.71 11.55
N ASP A 195 -23.49 17.44 11.34
CA ASP A 195 -23.06 16.14 10.83
C ASP A 195 -23.23 15.05 11.89
N CYS A 196 -22.89 15.33 13.16
CA CYS A 196 -23.11 14.40 14.26
C CYS A 196 -24.60 14.17 14.53
N LYS A 197 -25.44 15.20 14.47
CA LYS A 197 -26.91 15.05 14.58
C LYS A 197 -27.48 14.12 13.50
N ARG A 198 -26.98 14.24 12.26
CA ARG A 198 -27.35 13.36 11.15
C ARG A 198 -26.91 11.91 11.42
N ARG A 199 -25.62 11.72 11.74
CA ARG A 199 -25.02 10.39 11.98
C ARG A 199 -25.61 9.68 13.19
N MET A 200 -26.04 10.41 14.21
CA MET A 200 -26.68 9.87 15.42
C MET A 200 -27.90 9.01 15.12
N TYR A 201 -28.60 9.19 14.00
CA TYR A 201 -29.73 8.34 13.64
C TYR A 201 -29.44 7.32 12.53
N THR A 202 -28.40 7.54 11.73
CA THR A 202 -28.06 6.67 10.59
C THR A 202 -26.93 5.68 10.90
N ASN A 203 -25.82 6.17 11.46
CA ASN A 203 -24.67 5.36 11.84
C ASN A 203 -23.99 5.98 13.08
N PRO A 204 -24.51 5.71 14.29
CA PRO A 204 -24.12 6.43 15.51
C PRO A 204 -22.65 6.23 15.88
N LEU A 205 -22.07 5.07 15.54
CA LEU A 205 -20.66 4.78 15.78
C LEU A 205 -19.75 5.80 15.07
N ARG A 206 -20.18 6.36 13.93
CA ARG A 206 -19.40 7.37 13.20
C ARG A 206 -19.31 8.73 13.90
N VAL A 207 -20.11 8.95 14.95
CA VAL A 207 -19.97 10.13 15.82
C VAL A 207 -18.69 10.01 16.67
N LEU A 208 -18.26 8.79 17.01
CA LEU A 208 -17.05 8.55 17.83
C LEU A 208 -15.76 9.07 17.16
N ASP A 209 -15.74 9.14 15.83
CA ASP A 209 -14.61 9.62 15.01
C ASP A 209 -14.71 11.12 14.66
N SER A 210 -15.63 11.87 15.29
CA SER A 210 -15.76 13.31 15.05
C SER A 210 -14.44 14.05 15.30
N LYS A 211 -14.05 14.97 14.42
CA LYS A 211 -12.86 15.81 14.63
C LYS A 211 -13.15 17.10 15.40
N ASN A 212 -14.39 17.30 15.81
CA ASN A 212 -14.81 18.46 16.60
C ASN A 212 -14.33 18.29 18.07
N PRO A 213 -13.47 19.18 18.61
CA PRO A 213 -12.93 19.07 19.95
C PRO A 213 -14.00 19.05 21.06
N ASP A 214 -15.09 19.80 20.88
CA ASP A 214 -16.18 19.87 21.86
C ASP A 214 -16.92 18.54 21.94
N ILE A 215 -17.14 17.91 20.78
CA ILE A 215 -17.74 16.57 20.68
C ILE A 215 -16.79 15.50 21.21
N GLN A 216 -15.49 15.59 20.92
CA GLN A 216 -14.50 14.66 21.48
C GLN A 216 -14.45 14.74 23.02
N THR A 217 -14.65 15.94 23.58
CA THR A 217 -14.76 16.12 25.03
C THR A 217 -16.03 15.48 25.57
N LEU A 218 -17.17 15.72 24.91
CA LEU A 218 -18.46 15.13 25.25
C LEU A 218 -18.42 13.59 25.25
N LEU A 219 -17.76 13.01 24.25
CA LEU A 219 -17.64 11.57 24.07
C LEU A 219 -16.78 10.87 25.13
N ASN A 220 -16.08 11.61 26.01
CA ASN A 220 -15.40 10.99 27.16
C ASN A 220 -16.39 10.40 28.16
N ASP A 221 -17.62 10.91 28.21
CA ASP A 221 -18.69 10.46 29.10
C ASP A 221 -19.67 9.48 28.41
N ALA A 222 -19.42 9.14 27.13
CA ALA A 222 -20.25 8.21 26.39
C ALA A 222 -20.08 6.77 26.89
N PRO A 223 -21.11 5.90 26.74
CA PRO A 223 -20.93 4.47 26.98
C PRO A 223 -19.76 3.93 26.17
N THR A 224 -19.06 2.92 26.70
CA THR A 224 -17.91 2.34 25.98
C THR A 224 -18.30 1.01 25.34
N LEU A 225 -17.86 0.79 24.10
CA LEU A 225 -18.20 -0.44 23.37
C LEU A 225 -17.69 -1.71 24.08
N GLY A 226 -16.57 -1.61 24.80
CA GLY A 226 -16.03 -2.69 25.64
C GLY A 226 -16.99 -3.22 26.70
N GLU A 227 -17.92 -2.39 27.21
CA GLU A 227 -18.93 -2.81 28.19
C GLU A 227 -20.00 -3.73 27.57
N PHE A 228 -20.24 -3.60 26.26
CA PHE A 228 -21.30 -4.30 25.52
C PHE A 228 -20.81 -5.57 24.81
N LEU A 229 -19.50 -5.86 24.82
CA LEU A 229 -18.97 -7.04 24.15
C LEU A 229 -19.59 -8.34 24.70
N ASP A 230 -20.03 -9.21 23.80
CA ASP A 230 -20.37 -10.60 24.13
C ASP A 230 -19.13 -11.36 24.61
N GLN A 231 -19.36 -12.47 25.34
CA GLN A 231 -18.29 -13.26 25.94
C GLN A 231 -17.26 -13.73 24.90
N ASP A 232 -17.73 -14.25 23.77
CA ASP A 232 -16.87 -14.71 22.67
C ASP A 232 -15.98 -13.59 22.13
N SER A 233 -16.51 -12.38 21.96
CA SER A 233 -15.75 -11.22 21.52
C SER A 233 -14.73 -10.73 22.56
N ARG A 234 -15.02 -10.86 23.86
CA ARG A 234 -14.06 -10.56 24.94
C ARG A 234 -12.92 -11.57 24.94
N GLU A 235 -13.25 -12.86 24.84
CA GLU A 235 -12.27 -13.95 24.80
C GLU A 235 -11.36 -13.83 23.58
N HIS A 236 -11.93 -13.61 22.38
CA HIS A 236 -11.18 -13.39 21.14
C HIS A 236 -10.23 -12.21 21.27
N PHE A 237 -10.72 -11.06 21.76
CA PHE A 237 -9.88 -9.86 21.93
C PHE A 237 -8.77 -10.05 22.97
N SER A 238 -9.06 -10.73 24.09
CA SER A 238 -8.06 -11.04 25.11
C SER A 238 -6.97 -11.99 24.59
N GLY A 239 -7.35 -12.98 23.78
CA GLY A 239 -6.42 -13.89 23.11
C GLY A 239 -5.51 -13.15 22.12
N LEU A 240 -6.07 -12.21 21.34
CA LEU A 240 -5.29 -11.36 20.46
C LEU A 240 -4.27 -10.52 21.25
N CYS A 241 -4.70 -9.86 22.32
CA CYS A 241 -3.82 -9.07 23.18
C CYS A 241 -2.66 -9.91 23.74
N ALA A 242 -2.95 -11.10 24.27
CA ALA A 242 -1.94 -12.01 24.80
C ALA A 242 -0.90 -12.42 23.74
N LEU A 243 -1.35 -12.75 22.52
CA LEU A 243 -0.44 -13.11 21.41
C LEU A 243 0.45 -11.93 20.98
N LEU A 244 -0.06 -10.70 21.01
CA LEU A 244 0.72 -9.50 20.71
C LEU A 244 1.73 -9.19 21.82
N ASP A 245 1.34 -9.38 23.07
CA ASP A 245 2.23 -9.23 24.24
C ASP A 245 3.39 -10.25 24.17
N ASP A 246 3.09 -11.52 23.87
CA ASP A 246 4.09 -12.58 23.68
C ASP A 246 5.06 -12.29 22.52
N ALA A 247 4.55 -11.66 21.45
CA ALA A 247 5.37 -11.23 20.31
C ALA A 247 6.16 -9.94 20.56
N GLY A 248 5.97 -9.29 21.72
CA GLY A 248 6.60 -8.01 22.08
C GLY A 248 6.11 -6.82 21.24
N ILE A 249 4.89 -6.89 20.69
CA ILE A 249 4.27 -5.81 19.92
C ILE A 249 3.53 -4.89 20.88
N LYS A 250 4.00 -3.64 20.96
CA LYS A 250 3.32 -2.60 21.76
C LYS A 250 2.08 -2.09 21.02
N TYR A 251 0.98 -1.95 21.76
CA TYR A 251 -0.26 -1.37 21.27
C TYR A 251 -0.92 -0.49 22.33
N ARG A 252 -1.85 0.36 21.87
CA ARG A 252 -2.79 1.11 22.71
C ARG A 252 -4.20 0.65 22.39
N VAL A 253 -4.97 0.27 23.42
CA VAL A 253 -6.40 0.02 23.24
C VAL A 253 -7.12 1.37 23.08
N ASN A 254 -7.77 1.57 21.94
CA ASN A 254 -8.56 2.77 21.66
C ASN A 254 -10.05 2.41 21.54
N GLN A 255 -10.81 2.62 22.62
CA GLN A 255 -12.25 2.31 22.67
C GLN A 255 -13.10 3.11 21.67
N ARG A 256 -12.56 4.20 21.10
CA ARG A 256 -13.21 5.03 20.08
C ARG A 256 -12.83 4.62 18.67
N LEU A 257 -11.92 3.66 18.49
CA LEU A 257 -11.50 3.21 17.18
C LEU A 257 -12.66 2.46 16.51
N VAL A 258 -13.25 3.12 15.52
CA VAL A 258 -14.24 2.58 14.59
C VAL A 258 -13.75 2.79 13.17
N ARG A 259 -14.19 1.93 12.24
CA ARG A 259 -13.72 1.98 10.86
C ARG A 259 -14.71 2.66 9.93
N GLY A 260 -14.19 3.03 8.75
CA GLY A 260 -14.94 3.74 7.73
C GLY A 260 -16.00 2.91 6.99
N LEU A 261 -15.98 1.60 7.18
CA LEU A 261 -16.73 0.60 6.41
C LEU A 261 -17.51 -0.24 7.42
N ASP A 262 -18.78 -0.52 7.14
CA ASP A 262 -19.68 -1.10 8.16
C ASP A 262 -19.55 -2.64 8.28
N TYR A 263 -18.82 -3.28 7.36
CA TYR A 263 -18.66 -4.73 7.31
C TYR A 263 -17.81 -5.34 8.44
N TYR A 264 -17.09 -4.52 9.21
CA TYR A 264 -16.21 -5.05 10.25
C TYR A 264 -17.01 -5.66 11.41
N ASN A 265 -16.40 -6.60 12.13
CA ASN A 265 -16.82 -7.16 13.41
C ASN A 265 -15.58 -7.47 14.26
N ARG A 266 -15.73 -7.68 15.58
CA ARG A 266 -14.63 -8.03 16.51
C ARG A 266 -13.41 -7.12 16.28
N THR A 267 -12.23 -7.66 16.00
CA THR A 267 -10.98 -6.92 15.84
C THR A 267 -11.08 -5.78 14.84
N VAL A 268 -10.66 -4.58 15.25
CA VAL A 268 -10.29 -3.48 14.36
C VAL A 268 -8.96 -2.88 14.83
N PHE A 269 -8.10 -2.51 13.90
CA PHE A 269 -6.80 -1.95 14.23
C PHE A 269 -6.35 -0.89 13.23
N GLU A 270 -5.48 0.00 13.70
CA GLU A 270 -4.81 1.01 12.89
C GLU A 270 -3.35 1.17 13.32
N TRP A 271 -2.46 1.33 12.35
CA TRP A 271 -1.12 1.85 12.58
C TRP A 271 -1.11 3.34 12.28
N VAL A 272 -0.83 4.14 13.30
CA VAL A 272 -0.86 5.61 13.24
C VAL A 272 0.54 6.20 13.35
N THR A 273 0.77 7.37 12.75
CA THR A 273 2.01 8.14 12.87
C THR A 273 1.72 9.60 13.18
N SER A 274 2.57 10.23 13.98
CA SER A 274 2.58 11.68 14.20
C SER A 274 3.51 12.43 13.22
N SER A 275 4.32 11.70 12.44
CA SER A 275 5.37 12.27 11.58
C SER A 275 4.84 12.97 10.33
N LEU A 276 3.57 12.77 9.96
CA LEU A 276 2.94 13.32 8.75
C LEU A 276 1.91 14.43 9.02
N GLY A 277 1.73 14.86 10.27
CA GLY A 277 0.79 15.92 10.65
C GLY A 277 -0.60 15.40 11.02
N SER A 278 -1.66 16.08 10.56
CA SER A 278 -3.04 15.92 11.09
C SER A 278 -3.78 14.63 10.70
N GLN A 279 -3.21 13.80 9.82
CA GLN A 279 -3.77 12.51 9.43
C GLN A 279 -2.72 11.43 9.68
N GLY A 280 -2.98 10.59 10.68
CA GLY A 280 -1.98 9.65 11.20
C GLY A 280 -2.04 8.24 10.64
N THR A 281 -3.19 7.74 10.20
CA THR A 281 -3.34 6.32 9.82
C THR A 281 -2.58 5.98 8.54
N VAL A 282 -1.66 5.02 8.64
CA VAL A 282 -0.84 4.49 7.53
C VAL A 282 -1.40 3.16 7.04
N CYS A 283 -1.67 2.24 7.96
CA CYS A 283 -2.23 0.91 7.69
C CYS A 283 -3.41 0.66 8.63
N ALA A 284 -4.38 -0.10 8.14
CA ALA A 284 -5.70 -0.14 8.73
C ALA A 284 -6.39 -1.45 8.37
N GLY A 285 -6.92 -2.16 9.36
CA GLY A 285 -7.62 -3.43 9.13
C GLY A 285 -8.57 -3.83 10.23
N GLY A 286 -9.03 -5.07 10.13
CA GLY A 286 -9.97 -5.69 11.05
C GLY A 286 -10.60 -6.95 10.49
N ARG A 287 -11.44 -7.58 11.31
CA ARG A 287 -12.21 -8.79 11.00
C ARG A 287 -13.57 -8.44 10.39
N TYR A 288 -14.06 -9.25 9.46
CA TYR A 288 -15.28 -8.97 8.67
C TYR A 288 -16.04 -10.25 8.26
N ASP A 289 -16.27 -11.14 9.23
CA ASP A 289 -16.81 -12.49 9.05
C ASP A 289 -18.14 -12.54 8.28
N GLY A 290 -19.00 -11.53 8.43
CA GLY A 290 -20.32 -11.48 7.80
C GLY A 290 -20.30 -11.11 6.31
N LEU A 291 -19.20 -10.54 5.81
CA LEU A 291 -19.17 -9.93 4.47
C LEU A 291 -19.36 -10.97 3.34
N VAL A 292 -18.83 -12.18 3.52
CA VAL A 292 -18.93 -13.23 2.50
C VAL A 292 -20.38 -13.66 2.30
N GLU A 293 -21.12 -13.88 3.38
CA GLU A 293 -22.55 -14.21 3.34
C GLU A 293 -23.38 -13.02 2.82
N GLN A 294 -23.06 -11.80 3.26
CA GLN A 294 -23.71 -10.58 2.81
C GLN A 294 -23.62 -10.36 1.29
N LEU A 295 -22.57 -10.87 0.65
CA LEU A 295 -22.38 -10.83 -0.81
C LEU A 295 -22.88 -12.09 -1.54
N GLY A 296 -23.59 -12.98 -0.85
CA GLY A 296 -24.23 -14.17 -1.45
C GLY A 296 -23.37 -15.44 -1.44
N GLY A 297 -22.24 -15.42 -0.73
CA GLY A 297 -21.43 -16.60 -0.47
C GLY A 297 -21.93 -17.42 0.71
N ARG A 298 -21.19 -18.48 1.06
CA ARG A 298 -21.38 -19.21 2.32
C ARG A 298 -20.68 -18.44 3.45
N ALA A 299 -21.21 -18.49 4.67
CA ALA A 299 -20.59 -17.86 5.82
C ALA A 299 -19.13 -18.33 5.98
N THR A 300 -18.20 -17.40 5.82
CA THR A 300 -16.76 -17.67 5.86
C THR A 300 -16.10 -16.57 6.70
N PRO A 301 -15.46 -16.92 7.82
CA PRO A 301 -14.70 -15.99 8.64
C PRO A 301 -13.59 -15.31 7.82
N ALA A 302 -13.33 -14.03 8.08
CA ALA A 302 -12.34 -13.30 7.33
C ALA A 302 -11.73 -12.14 8.11
N VAL A 303 -10.45 -11.87 7.89
CA VAL A 303 -9.71 -10.77 8.51
C VAL A 303 -8.66 -10.27 7.54
N GLY A 304 -8.40 -8.97 7.57
CA GLY A 304 -7.47 -8.38 6.63
C GLY A 304 -7.18 -6.92 6.94
N PHE A 305 -6.37 -6.31 6.07
CA PHE A 305 -6.03 -4.91 6.15
C PHE A 305 -5.70 -4.34 4.78
N ALA A 306 -5.74 -3.01 4.69
CA ALA A 306 -5.18 -2.26 3.57
C ALA A 306 -4.27 -1.12 4.07
N MET A 307 -3.32 -0.74 3.24
CA MET A 307 -2.36 0.32 3.51
C MET A 307 -2.23 1.23 2.29
N GLY A 308 -2.32 2.55 2.50
CA GLY A 308 -2.11 3.53 1.45
C GLY A 308 -0.62 3.70 1.14
N LEU A 309 -0.19 3.33 -0.06
CA LEU A 309 1.22 3.36 -0.46
C LEU A 309 1.77 4.79 -0.50
N GLU A 310 0.98 5.78 -0.90
CA GLU A 310 1.43 7.17 -0.89
C GLU A 310 1.83 7.66 0.50
N ARG A 311 1.03 7.32 1.51
CA ARG A 311 1.32 7.71 2.90
C ARG A 311 2.57 7.00 3.41
N LEU A 312 2.70 5.72 3.07
CA LEU A 312 3.89 4.96 3.42
C LEU A 312 5.16 5.56 2.79
N VAL A 313 5.13 5.86 1.48
CA VAL A 313 6.25 6.50 0.77
C VAL A 313 6.61 7.83 1.42
N LEU A 314 5.62 8.68 1.70
CA LEU A 314 5.84 9.95 2.40
C LEU A 314 6.45 9.77 3.79
N LEU A 315 6.02 8.75 4.54
CA LEU A 315 6.56 8.45 5.86
C LEU A 315 8.03 7.98 5.76
N VAL A 316 8.31 7.01 4.89
CA VAL A 316 9.69 6.50 4.68
C VAL A 316 10.62 7.64 4.30
N GLN A 317 10.24 8.48 3.34
CA GLN A 317 11.07 9.63 2.93
C GLN A 317 11.26 10.65 4.04
N ALA A 318 10.27 10.83 4.92
CA ALA A 318 10.35 11.81 6.01
C ALA A 318 11.28 11.36 7.15
N VAL A 319 11.30 10.06 7.47
CA VAL A 319 11.99 9.55 8.67
C VAL A 319 13.26 8.76 8.34
N ASN A 320 13.42 8.30 7.11
CA ASN A 320 14.57 7.55 6.63
C ASN A 320 15.21 8.26 5.42
N PRO A 321 15.96 9.35 5.65
CA PRO A 321 16.58 10.12 4.57
C PRO A 321 17.63 9.32 3.78
N GLU A 322 18.16 8.24 4.35
CA GLU A 322 19.11 7.33 3.70
C GLU A 322 18.42 6.23 2.88
N PHE A 323 17.07 6.24 2.80
CA PHE A 323 16.31 5.31 1.95
C PHE A 323 16.47 5.70 0.46
N GLU A 324 17.64 5.40 -0.10
CA GLU A 324 17.98 5.72 -1.47
C GLU A 324 17.17 4.90 -2.49
N PRO A 325 16.74 5.50 -3.62
CA PRO A 325 16.12 4.75 -4.71
C PRO A 325 17.06 3.69 -5.29
N THR A 326 16.48 2.64 -5.86
CA THR A 326 17.25 1.70 -6.68
C THR A 326 17.83 2.43 -7.89
N ARG A 327 19.11 2.24 -8.18
CA ARG A 327 19.76 2.87 -9.35
C ARG A 327 19.03 2.49 -10.62
N ILE A 328 18.84 3.45 -11.53
CA ILE A 328 18.20 3.19 -12.83
C ILE A 328 19.21 2.60 -13.81
N VAL A 329 20.49 2.92 -13.64
CA VAL A 329 21.60 2.43 -14.47
C VAL A 329 22.73 1.95 -13.55
N ASP A 330 23.19 0.73 -13.77
CA ASP A 330 24.39 0.20 -13.10
C ASP A 330 25.64 0.48 -13.95
N VAL A 331 25.51 0.32 -15.27
CA VAL A 331 26.61 0.41 -16.24
C VAL A 331 26.26 1.35 -17.39
N TYR A 332 27.18 2.26 -17.72
CA TYR A 332 27.04 3.16 -18.87
C TYR A 332 28.09 2.85 -19.94
N VAL A 333 27.67 2.59 -21.17
CA VAL A 333 28.58 2.35 -22.31
C VAL A 333 28.89 3.68 -22.99
N ILE A 334 30.15 4.07 -22.89
CA ILE A 334 30.75 5.23 -23.52
C ILE A 334 31.39 4.79 -24.84
N ALA A 335 31.01 5.45 -25.94
CA ALA A 335 31.41 5.07 -27.29
C ALA A 335 31.81 6.32 -28.08
N SER A 336 33.05 6.39 -28.57
CA SER A 336 33.53 7.52 -29.38
C SER A 336 34.46 7.06 -30.50
N GLY A 337 34.22 7.52 -31.73
CA GLY A 337 35.01 7.16 -32.90
C GLY A 337 34.16 6.62 -34.05
N GLN A 338 34.77 6.48 -35.23
CA GLN A 338 34.10 5.98 -36.42
C GLN A 338 33.89 4.46 -36.31
N GLY A 339 32.67 3.98 -36.55
CA GLY A 339 32.33 2.55 -36.46
C GLY A 339 32.17 2.00 -35.03
N VAL A 340 32.53 2.76 -34.00
CA VAL A 340 32.50 2.32 -32.60
C VAL A 340 31.09 2.10 -32.08
N GLN A 341 30.10 2.89 -32.54
CA GLN A 341 28.72 2.79 -32.06
C GLN A 341 28.11 1.40 -32.28
N SER A 342 28.38 0.76 -33.42
CA SER A 342 27.87 -0.58 -33.71
C SER A 342 28.49 -1.62 -32.78
N ALA A 343 29.80 -1.54 -32.53
CA ALA A 343 30.48 -2.42 -31.58
C ALA A 343 29.98 -2.22 -30.14
N ALA A 344 29.75 -0.96 -29.72
CA ALA A 344 29.19 -0.64 -28.41
C ALA A 344 27.78 -1.21 -28.20
N MET A 345 26.94 -1.15 -29.24
CA MET A 345 25.61 -1.77 -29.21
C MET A 345 25.71 -3.30 -29.12
N GLN A 346 26.59 -3.93 -29.90
CA GLN A 346 26.78 -5.38 -29.86
C GLN A 346 27.32 -5.86 -28.51
N LEU A 347 28.28 -5.14 -27.91
CA LEU A 347 28.76 -5.44 -26.57
C LEU A 347 27.64 -5.30 -25.54
N ALA A 348 26.86 -4.23 -25.61
CA ALA A 348 25.72 -3.99 -24.73
C ALA A 348 24.70 -5.15 -24.78
N GLU A 349 24.32 -5.61 -25.97
CA GLU A 349 23.38 -6.73 -26.13
C GLU A 349 23.95 -8.04 -25.56
N LYS A 350 25.22 -8.37 -25.87
CA LYS A 350 25.88 -9.56 -25.31
C LYS A 350 25.93 -9.54 -23.78
N LEU A 351 26.15 -8.36 -23.20
CA LEU A 351 26.16 -8.19 -21.74
C LEU A 351 24.76 -8.32 -21.14
N ARG A 352 23.71 -7.85 -21.82
CA ARG A 352 22.31 -8.08 -21.40
C ARG A 352 21.95 -9.56 -21.44
N ASP A 353 22.41 -10.29 -22.46
CA ASP A 353 22.20 -11.75 -22.56
C ASP A 353 22.94 -12.50 -21.44
N ALA A 354 24.17 -12.09 -21.13
CA ALA A 354 25.00 -12.75 -20.12
C ALA A 354 24.62 -12.39 -18.67
N GLU A 355 24.16 -11.16 -18.42
CA GLU A 355 23.75 -10.66 -17.11
C GLU A 355 22.33 -10.05 -17.18
N PRO A 356 21.26 -10.86 -17.17
CA PRO A 356 19.89 -10.36 -17.37
C PRO A 356 19.40 -9.35 -16.32
N ALA A 357 20.02 -9.32 -15.14
CA ALA A 357 19.69 -8.36 -14.08
C ALA A 357 20.41 -7.00 -14.24
N LEU A 358 21.36 -6.88 -15.18
CA LEU A 358 22.20 -5.70 -15.35
C LEU A 358 21.43 -4.56 -16.02
N LYS A 359 21.34 -3.39 -15.36
CA LYS A 359 20.78 -2.19 -15.99
C LYS A 359 21.87 -1.44 -16.73
N LEU A 360 21.98 -1.71 -18.03
CA LEU A 360 23.00 -1.12 -18.90
C LEU A 360 22.40 -0.09 -19.86
N MET A 361 22.98 1.10 -19.91
CA MET A 361 22.61 2.18 -20.83
C MET A 361 23.74 2.48 -21.81
N THR A 362 23.42 2.55 -23.10
CA THR A 362 24.38 2.89 -24.16
C THR A 362 24.28 4.37 -24.50
N ASN A 363 25.41 5.08 -24.62
CA ASN A 363 25.42 6.45 -25.09
C ASN A 363 25.02 6.53 -26.57
N PHE A 364 24.17 7.51 -26.92
CA PHE A 364 23.81 7.85 -28.29
C PHE A 364 23.94 9.36 -28.53
N GLY A 365 23.91 9.77 -29.81
CA GLY A 365 24.01 11.18 -30.20
C GLY A 365 25.41 11.77 -30.09
N GLY A 366 26.45 10.93 -30.12
CA GLY A 366 27.84 11.34 -30.05
C GLY A 366 28.20 12.01 -28.72
N GLY A 367 29.10 13.00 -28.80
CA GLY A 367 29.70 13.69 -27.66
C GLY A 367 31.10 13.17 -27.36
N ASN A 368 31.99 14.06 -26.91
CA ASN A 368 33.33 13.65 -26.47
C ASN A 368 33.24 12.86 -25.15
N PHE A 369 34.31 12.14 -24.81
CA PHE A 369 34.38 11.32 -23.59
C PHE A 369 33.94 12.09 -22.33
N LYS A 370 34.41 13.33 -22.15
CA LYS A 370 34.03 14.18 -21.00
C LYS A 370 32.50 14.35 -20.86
N LYS A 371 31.80 14.64 -21.98
CA LYS A 371 30.34 14.76 -21.98
C LYS A 371 29.64 13.44 -21.70
N GLN A 372 30.19 12.32 -22.19
CA GLN A 372 29.61 11.00 -21.96
C GLN A 372 29.79 10.52 -20.52
N PHE A 373 30.94 10.79 -19.90
CA PHE A 373 31.14 10.57 -18.46
C PHE A 373 30.16 11.39 -17.62
N ALA A 374 30.00 12.68 -17.92
CA ALA A 374 29.00 13.50 -17.22
C ALA A 374 27.55 12.98 -17.39
N ARG A 375 27.24 12.33 -18.52
CA ARG A 375 25.95 11.64 -18.71
C ARG A 375 25.86 10.37 -17.85
N ALA A 376 26.93 9.57 -17.78
CA ALA A 376 26.99 8.40 -16.92
C ALA A 376 26.74 8.78 -15.45
N ASP A 377 27.40 9.85 -14.98
CA ASP A 377 27.22 10.41 -13.63
C ASP A 377 25.77 10.87 -13.40
N LYS A 378 25.18 11.57 -14.38
CA LYS A 378 23.78 12.04 -14.32
C LYS A 378 22.79 10.87 -14.13
N TRP A 379 23.05 9.72 -14.75
CA TRP A 379 22.20 8.53 -14.61
C TRP A 379 22.55 7.68 -13.39
N GLY A 380 23.57 8.07 -12.61
CA GLY A 380 23.99 7.37 -11.40
C GLY A 380 24.67 6.02 -11.68
N ALA A 381 25.24 5.83 -12.87
CA ALA A 381 25.97 4.61 -13.19
C ALA A 381 27.15 4.44 -12.22
N ARG A 382 27.38 3.20 -11.78
CA ARG A 382 28.56 2.88 -10.95
C ARG A 382 29.78 2.61 -11.84
N ILE A 383 29.56 1.96 -12.98
CA ILE A 383 30.62 1.55 -13.89
C ILE A 383 30.42 2.20 -15.26
N ALA A 384 31.51 2.61 -15.90
CA ALA A 384 31.56 2.97 -17.31
C ALA A 384 32.34 1.92 -18.11
N LEU A 385 31.77 1.49 -19.24
CA LEU A 385 32.47 0.71 -20.26
C LEU A 385 32.88 1.67 -21.39
N VAL A 386 34.17 1.85 -21.59
CA VAL A 386 34.70 2.81 -22.58
C VAL A 386 35.21 2.06 -23.80
N LEU A 387 34.68 2.44 -24.96
CA LEU A 387 35.09 1.97 -26.28
C LEU A 387 35.50 3.17 -27.14
N GLY A 388 36.75 3.18 -27.57
CA GLY A 388 37.27 3.95 -28.69
C GLY A 388 37.54 3.06 -29.90
N GLU A 389 38.15 3.64 -30.94
CA GLU A 389 38.53 2.88 -32.14
C GLU A 389 39.60 1.82 -31.83
N ASP A 390 40.50 2.11 -30.90
CA ASP A 390 41.58 1.21 -30.53
C ASP A 390 41.07 0.01 -29.74
N GLU A 391 40.17 0.22 -28.77
CA GLU A 391 39.51 -0.86 -28.03
C GLU A 391 38.71 -1.76 -28.97
N VAL A 392 38.01 -1.19 -29.95
CA VAL A 392 37.27 -1.97 -30.95
C VAL A 392 38.21 -2.81 -31.82
N LYS A 393 39.31 -2.23 -32.31
CA LYS A 393 40.32 -2.95 -33.10
C LYS A 393 40.98 -4.08 -32.31
N ALA A 394 41.20 -3.87 -31.01
CA ALA A 394 41.84 -4.83 -30.11
C ALA A 394 40.86 -5.89 -29.57
N GLY A 395 39.54 -5.77 -29.80
CA GLY A 395 38.55 -6.65 -29.18
C GLY A 395 38.46 -6.49 -27.65
N GLN A 396 38.83 -5.31 -27.16
CA GLN A 396 38.93 -4.97 -25.74
C GLN A 396 37.86 -3.95 -25.32
N VAL A 397 37.75 -3.73 -24.02
CA VAL A 397 36.95 -2.67 -23.41
C VAL A 397 37.66 -2.18 -22.16
N VAL A 398 37.61 -0.87 -21.91
CA VAL A 398 38.05 -0.31 -20.64
C VAL A 398 36.87 -0.30 -19.68
N VAL A 399 37.01 -0.95 -18.53
CA VAL A 399 36.04 -0.94 -17.44
C VAL A 399 36.53 0.05 -16.38
N LYS A 400 35.75 1.09 -16.13
CA LYS A 400 36.09 2.14 -15.17
C LYS A 400 35.05 2.23 -14.04
N ASP A 401 35.49 2.17 -12.80
CA ASP A 401 34.66 2.50 -11.65
C ASP A 401 34.54 4.03 -11.53
N LEU A 402 33.32 4.54 -11.60
CA LEU A 402 33.06 5.99 -11.58
C LEU A 402 33.16 6.59 -10.18
N ARG A 403 33.20 5.77 -9.12
CA ARG A 403 33.33 6.21 -7.73
C ARG A 403 34.78 6.30 -7.30
N THR A 404 35.59 5.29 -7.61
CA THR A 404 37.01 5.27 -7.24
C THR A 404 37.90 5.89 -8.30
N GLY A 405 37.46 5.88 -9.56
CA GLY A 405 38.24 6.30 -10.72
C GLY A 405 39.15 5.20 -11.28
N ASP A 406 39.22 4.04 -10.63
CA ASP A 406 40.02 2.90 -11.07
C ASP A 406 39.54 2.39 -12.42
N GLN A 407 40.48 2.01 -13.28
CA GLN A 407 40.17 1.49 -14.59
C GLN A 407 41.08 0.32 -14.96
N GLN A 408 40.52 -0.63 -15.71
CA GLN A 408 41.23 -1.77 -16.25
C GLN A 408 40.78 -2.03 -17.68
N THR A 409 41.72 -2.44 -18.53
CA THR A 409 41.44 -2.85 -19.91
C THR A 409 41.42 -4.37 -19.97
N LEU A 410 40.36 -4.95 -20.53
CA LEU A 410 40.18 -6.40 -20.62
C LEU A 410 39.49 -6.80 -21.93
N ALA A 411 39.56 -8.08 -22.27
CA ALA A 411 38.91 -8.61 -23.47
C ALA A 411 37.38 -8.53 -23.34
N GLN A 412 36.66 -8.17 -24.41
CA GLN A 412 35.19 -8.01 -24.32
C GLN A 412 34.46 -9.26 -23.80
N SER A 413 35.02 -10.46 -23.98
CA SER A 413 34.50 -11.72 -23.44
C SER A 413 34.46 -11.77 -21.91
N ASP A 414 35.36 -11.05 -21.24
CA ASP A 414 35.55 -11.13 -19.78
C ASP A 414 34.77 -10.03 -19.04
N ALA A 415 34.13 -9.12 -19.80
CA ALA A 415 33.42 -7.97 -19.26
C ALA A 415 32.24 -8.39 -18.36
N ALA A 416 31.48 -9.42 -18.74
CA ALA A 416 30.34 -9.90 -17.94
C ALA A 416 30.77 -10.37 -16.54
N ALA A 417 31.77 -11.27 -16.48
CA ALA A 417 32.29 -11.79 -15.21
C ALA A 417 32.88 -10.68 -14.33
N THR A 418 33.57 -9.72 -14.94
CA THR A 418 34.14 -8.56 -14.23
C THR A 418 33.04 -7.68 -13.65
N LEU A 419 32.00 -7.35 -14.43
CA LEU A 419 30.87 -6.55 -13.97
C LEU A 419 30.14 -7.22 -12.81
N ARG A 420 29.94 -8.54 -12.86
CA ARG A 420 29.33 -9.31 -11.77
C ARG A 420 30.10 -9.14 -10.46
N THR A 421 31.43 -9.16 -10.52
CA THR A 421 32.29 -8.99 -9.34
C THR A 421 32.25 -7.55 -8.82
N LEU A 422 32.22 -6.56 -9.72
CA LEU A 422 32.21 -5.14 -9.34
C LEU A 422 30.86 -4.64 -8.85
N LEU A 423 29.75 -5.30 -9.21
CA LEU A 423 28.38 -4.86 -8.90
C LEU A 423 27.71 -5.63 -7.76
N GLN A 424 28.28 -6.77 -7.34
CA GLN A 424 28.05 -7.33 -6.00
C GLN A 424 28.51 -6.33 -4.93
#